data_AF-A0A537PMA4-F1
#
_entry.id   AF-A0A537PMA4-F1
#
_cell.length_a   1.000
_cell.length_b   1.000
_cell.length_c   1.000
_cell.angle_alpha   90.00
_cell.angle_beta   90.00
_cell.angle_gamma   90.00
#
_symmetry.space_group_name_H-M   'P 1'
#
loop_
_entity.id
_entity.type
_entity.pdbx_description
1 polymer ?
#
loop_
_entity_poly.entity_id
_entity_poly.type
_entity_poly.pdbx_seq_one_letter_code
_entity_poly.pdbx_strand_id
1 'polypeptide(L)'
;MTKPVRNIAVFDLGGVLVDWDPRHLYRKLFRNDETAMEHFLASVCTDEWNRAQDAGRSFVEGARLLKRQHPDKAELIDAYGARFDEMIAGPITGTVE
;
A
#
# COMPACT_ATOMS: atom_id res chain seq x y z
N MET A 1 21.07 32.01 -23.58
CA MET A 1 21.09 31.64 -22.15
C MET A 1 20.84 30.14 -22.03
N THR A 2 21.81 29.37 -21.57
CA THR A 2 21.67 27.94 -21.32
C THR A 2 20.92 27.72 -20.00
N LYS A 3 19.88 26.88 -20.02
CA LYS A 3 19.13 26.50 -18.82
C LYS A 3 20.06 25.65 -17.93
N PRO A 4 20.21 25.94 -16.63
CA PRO A 4 21.00 25.09 -15.75
C PRO A 4 20.35 23.70 -15.69
N VAL A 5 21.15 22.66 -15.90
CA VAL A 5 20.71 21.28 -15.71
C VAL A 5 20.53 21.05 -14.22
N ARG A 6 19.31 20.71 -13.82
CA ARG A 6 18.97 20.37 -12.44
C ARG A 6 18.96 18.85 -12.35
N ASN A 7 19.85 18.29 -11.54
CA ASN A 7 19.82 16.87 -11.25
C ASN A 7 18.69 16.60 -10.25
N ILE A 8 17.78 15.69 -10.58
CA ILE A 8 16.65 15.30 -9.73
C ILE A 8 16.81 13.82 -9.41
N ALA A 9 16.83 13.48 -8.14
CA ALA A 9 16.71 12.10 -7.67
C ALA A 9 15.24 11.81 -7.36
N VAL A 10 14.76 10.63 -7.75
CA VAL A 10 13.42 10.13 -7.45
C VAL A 10 13.61 8.80 -6.74
N PHE A 11 13.02 8.67 -5.56
CA PHE A 11 13.05 7.45 -4.76
C PHE A 11 11.64 6.89 -4.63
N ASP A 12 11.55 5.57 -4.53
CA ASP A 12 10.39 4.94 -3.94
C ASP A 12 10.32 5.29 -2.44
N LEU A 13 9.12 5.34 -1.86
CA LEU A 13 8.92 5.77 -0.48
C LEU A 13 8.89 4.57 0.48
N GLY A 14 8.01 3.60 0.20
CA GLY A 14 7.80 2.42 1.05
C GLY A 14 8.94 1.42 0.91
N GLY A 15 9.44 0.89 2.03
CA GLY A 15 10.59 -0.02 2.03
C GLY A 15 11.94 0.66 1.75
N VAL A 16 11.95 1.97 1.46
CA VAL A 16 13.16 2.78 1.27
C VAL A 16 13.30 3.81 2.40
N LEU A 17 12.37 4.75 2.54
CA LEU A 17 12.42 5.80 3.57
C LEU A 17 11.51 5.47 4.76
N VAL A 18 10.40 4.78 4.52
CA VAL A 18 9.45 4.39 5.56
C VAL A 18 9.20 2.89 5.56
N ASP A 19 9.03 2.33 6.75
CA ASP A 19 8.61 0.94 6.96
C ASP A 19 7.11 0.84 6.67
N TRP A 20 6.80 0.69 5.38
CA TRP A 20 5.45 0.47 4.90
C TRP A 20 5.23 -1.02 4.67
N ASP A 21 4.26 -1.60 5.38
CA ASP A 21 3.80 -2.97 5.18
C ASP A 21 2.30 -3.06 5.51
N PRO A 22 1.44 -3.48 4.56
CA PRO A 22 0.02 -3.71 4.80
C PRO A 22 -0.26 -4.60 6.01
N ARG A 23 0.65 -5.53 6.35
CA ARG A 23 0.53 -6.41 7.52
C ARG A 23 0.45 -5.66 8.84
N HIS A 24 0.96 -4.43 8.96
CA HIS A 24 0.81 -3.63 10.18
C HIS A 24 -0.67 -3.31 10.49
N LEU A 25 -1.44 -2.97 9.46
CA LEU A 25 -2.88 -2.76 9.58
C LEU A 25 -3.62 -4.10 9.69
N TYR A 26 -3.36 -5.01 8.75
CA TYR A 26 -4.24 -6.17 8.58
C TYR A 26 -4.12 -7.20 9.70
N ARG A 27 -3.00 -7.27 10.43
CA ARG A 27 -2.93 -8.08 11.67
C ARG A 27 -4.00 -7.67 12.69
N LYS A 28 -4.30 -6.37 12.79
CA LYS A 28 -5.36 -5.86 13.69
C LYS A 28 -6.75 -6.25 13.18
N LEU A 29 -6.98 -6.10 11.87
CA LEU A 29 -8.27 -6.39 11.22
C LEU A 29 -8.63 -7.88 11.28
N PHE A 30 -7.64 -8.75 11.13
CA PHE A 30 -7.79 -10.20 11.22
C PHE A 30 -7.60 -10.76 12.63
N ARG A 31 -7.48 -9.91 13.66
CA ARG A 31 -7.32 -10.33 15.07
C ARG A 31 -6.17 -11.33 15.28
N ASN A 32 -5.05 -11.10 14.59
CA ASN A 32 -3.87 -11.97 14.56
C ASN A 32 -4.10 -13.36 13.94
N ASP A 33 -5.18 -13.58 13.19
CA ASP A 33 -5.26 -14.72 12.26
C ASP A 33 -4.37 -14.45 11.04
N GLU A 34 -3.09 -14.80 11.17
CA GLU A 34 -2.08 -14.55 10.14
C GLU A 34 -2.37 -15.32 8.85
N THR A 35 -2.93 -16.53 8.93
CA THR A 35 -3.19 -17.33 7.73
C THR A 35 -4.30 -16.71 6.89
N ALA A 36 -5.40 -16.29 7.52
CA ALA A 36 -6.48 -15.60 6.82
C ALA A 36 -6.04 -14.24 6.26
N MET A 37 -5.20 -13.52 7.02
CA MET A 37 -4.62 -12.25 6.60
C MET A 37 -3.72 -12.41 5.36
N GLU A 38 -2.76 -13.32 5.40
CA GLU A 38 -1.83 -13.57 4.29
C GLU A 38 -2.61 -14.04 3.05
N HIS A 39 -3.62 -14.89 3.23
CA HIS A 39 -4.49 -15.29 2.12
C HIS A 39 -5.20 -14.07 1.51
N PHE A 40 -5.72 -13.15 2.32
CA PHE A 40 -6.37 -11.93 1.82
C PHE A 40 -5.40 -11.02 1.05
N LEU A 41 -4.20 -10.78 1.59
CA LEU A 41 -3.18 -9.97 0.93
C LEU A 41 -2.64 -10.65 -0.34
N ALA A 42 -2.55 -11.98 -0.37
CA ALA A 42 -2.08 -12.72 -1.54
C ALA A 42 -3.13 -12.88 -2.65
N SER A 43 -4.42 -12.79 -2.34
CA SER A 43 -5.50 -13.06 -3.31
C SER A 43 -6.41 -11.89 -3.64
N VAL A 44 -6.47 -10.85 -2.80
CA VAL A 44 -7.40 -9.72 -2.97
C VAL A 44 -6.63 -8.40 -3.09
N CYS A 45 -6.03 -7.90 -2.01
CA CYS A 45 -5.23 -6.68 -2.04
C CYS A 45 -3.75 -7.00 -2.30
N THR A 46 -3.49 -7.56 -3.49
CA THR A 46 -2.16 -8.04 -3.88
C THR A 46 -1.18 -6.91 -4.15
N ASP A 47 0.12 -7.22 -4.09
CA ASP A 47 1.18 -6.26 -4.45
C ASP A 47 1.05 -5.77 -5.89
N GLU A 48 0.61 -6.64 -6.81
CA GLU A 48 0.36 -6.23 -8.20
C GLU A 48 -0.82 -5.27 -8.29
N TRP A 49 -1.89 -5.53 -7.51
CA TRP A 49 -2.99 -4.59 -7.43
C TRP A 49 -2.50 -3.25 -6.91
N ASN A 50 -1.72 -3.22 -5.81
CA ASN A 50 -1.14 -1.99 -5.21
C ASN A 50 -0.26 -1.21 -6.21
N ARG A 51 0.65 -1.91 -6.90
CA ARG A 51 1.54 -1.29 -7.90
C ARG A 51 0.79 -0.62 -9.04
N ALA A 52 -0.40 -1.12 -9.40
CA ALA A 52 -1.20 -0.45 -10.43
C ALA A 52 -1.72 0.92 -9.96
N GLN A 53 -1.92 1.14 -8.65
CA GLN A 53 -2.19 2.49 -8.14
C GLN A 53 -0.96 3.40 -8.24
N ASP A 54 0.22 2.89 -7.90
CA ASP A 54 1.49 3.63 -8.03
C ASP A 54 1.78 3.99 -9.49
N ALA A 55 1.37 3.13 -10.43
CA ALA A 55 1.43 3.37 -11.87
C ALA A 55 0.36 4.35 -12.39
N GLY A 56 -0.45 4.95 -11.50
CA GLY A 56 -1.38 6.03 -11.82
C GLY A 56 -2.87 5.66 -11.82
N ARG A 57 -3.25 4.41 -11.51
CA ARG A 57 -4.66 4.07 -11.27
C ARG A 57 -5.13 4.71 -9.97
N SER A 58 -6.27 5.39 -9.97
CA SER A 58 -6.80 5.91 -8.70
C SER A 58 -7.19 4.78 -7.75
N PHE A 59 -6.97 4.97 -6.45
CA PHE A 59 -7.42 4.01 -5.43
C PHE A 59 -8.93 3.76 -5.53
N VAL A 60 -9.72 4.82 -5.72
CA VAL A 60 -11.19 4.73 -5.86
C VAL A 60 -11.60 3.77 -6.97
N GLU A 61 -10.97 3.88 -8.15
CA GLU A 61 -11.28 2.99 -9.27
C GLU A 61 -10.79 1.56 -9.01
N GLY A 62 -9.57 1.40 -8.48
CA GLY A 62 -9.02 0.10 -8.12
C GLY A 62 -9.87 -0.63 -7.08
N ALA A 63 -10.31 0.07 -6.03
CA ALA A 63 -11.19 -0.46 -5.00
C ALA A 63 -12.57 -0.80 -5.55
N ARG A 64 -13.18 0.07 -6.37
CA ARG A 64 -14.48 -0.21 -7.01
C ARG A 64 -14.44 -1.49 -7.84
N LEU A 65 -13.40 -1.68 -8.65
CA LEU A 65 -13.22 -2.87 -9.48
C LEU A 65 -13.01 -4.13 -8.62
N LEU A 66 -12.16 -4.03 -7.59
CA LEU A 66 -11.83 -5.15 -6.71
C LEU A 66 -13.03 -5.58 -5.85
N LYS A 67 -13.80 -4.63 -5.32
CA LYS A 67 -15.03 -4.91 -4.55
C LYS A 67 -16.11 -5.59 -5.39
N ARG A 68 -16.15 -5.37 -6.70
CA ARG A 68 -17.05 -6.12 -7.59
C ARG A 68 -16.65 -7.59 -7.72
N GLN A 69 -15.36 -7.90 -7.61
CA GLN A 69 -14.83 -9.27 -7.66
C GLN A 69 -14.95 -9.96 -6.30
N HIS A 70 -14.77 -9.20 -5.21
CA HIS A 70 -14.78 -9.69 -3.83
C HIS A 70 -15.76 -8.87 -2.96
N PRO A 71 -17.08 -8.99 -3.19
CA PRO A 71 -18.07 -8.18 -2.47
C PRO A 71 -18.08 -8.47 -0.96
N ASP A 72 -17.75 -9.69 -0.54
CA ASP A 72 -17.61 -10.10 0.86
C ASP A 72 -16.40 -9.47 1.57
N LYS A 73 -15.48 -8.88 0.80
CA LYS A 73 -14.27 -8.22 1.31
C LYS A 73 -14.32 -6.70 1.21
N ALA A 74 -15.49 -6.12 0.90
CA ALA A 74 -15.64 -4.69 0.62
C ALA A 74 -15.03 -3.78 1.70
N GLU A 75 -15.33 -4.05 2.97
CA GLU A 75 -14.82 -3.25 4.09
C GLU A 75 -13.30 -3.38 4.26
N LEU A 76 -12.76 -4.58 4.05
CA LEU A 76 -11.32 -4.83 4.11
C LEU A 76 -10.59 -4.13 2.96
N ILE A 77 -11.18 -4.07 1.78
CA ILE A 77 -10.62 -3.34 0.62
C ILE A 77 -10.65 -1.83 0.89
N ASP A 78 -11.77 -1.30 1.39
CA ASP A 78 -11.89 0.13 1.70
C ASP A 78 -10.92 0.55 2.82
N ALA A 79 -10.66 -0.33 3.78
CA ALA A 79 -9.67 -0.10 4.83
C ALA A 79 -8.25 0.11 4.29
N TYR A 80 -7.89 -0.47 3.14
CA TYR A 80 -6.55 -0.33 2.56
C TYR A 80 -6.18 1.14 2.32
N GLY A 81 -7.11 1.90 1.76
CA GLY A 81 -6.92 3.33 1.48
C GLY A 81 -7.31 4.21 2.66
N ALA A 82 -8.40 3.88 3.36
CA ALA A 82 -8.91 4.71 4.45
C ALA A 82 -8.00 4.71 5.69
N ARG A 83 -7.19 3.66 5.87
CA ARG A 83 -6.32 3.46 7.04
C ARG A 83 -4.86 3.23 6.62
N PHE A 84 -4.46 3.82 5.49
CA PHE A 84 -3.10 3.68 4.95
C PHE A 84 -2.01 4.06 5.96
N ASP A 85 -2.24 5.10 6.77
CA ASP A 85 -1.28 5.55 7.79
C ASP A 85 -0.95 4.45 8.83
N GLU A 86 -1.86 3.52 9.09
CA GLU A 86 -1.61 2.40 10.00
C GLU A 86 -0.75 1.28 9.38
N MET A 87 -0.47 1.36 8.09
CA MET A 87 0.48 0.49 7.38
C MET A 87 1.91 1.00 7.48
N ILE A 88 2.13 2.19 8.05
CA ILE A 88 3.46 2.79 8.19
C ILE A 88 3.90 2.67 9.65
N ALA A 89 4.97 1.91 9.90
CA ALA A 89 5.54 1.76 11.24
C ALA A 89 6.54 2.87 11.62
N GLY A 90 6.93 3.71 10.66
CA GLY A 90 7.80 4.87 10.86
C GLY A 90 8.94 4.93 9.83
N PRO A 91 9.93 5.81 10.04
CA PRO A 91 11.11 5.89 9.19
C PRO A 91 11.98 4.63 9.30
N ILE A 92 12.65 4.26 8.21
CA ILE A 92 13.69 3.22 8.24
C ILE A 92 14.99 3.86 8.73
N THR A 93 15.51 3.37 9.85
CA THR A 93 16.76 3.87 10.43
C THR A 93 17.93 3.66 9.46
N GLY A 94 18.71 4.71 9.21
CA GLY A 94 19.88 4.67 8.32
C GLY A 94 19.57 4.98 6.84
N THR A 95 18.31 5.19 6.47
CA THR A 95 17.94 5.74 5.15
C THR A 95 17.45 7.18 5.22
N VAL A 96 17.07 7.63 6.42
CA VAL A 96 16.64 9.01 6.73
C VAL A 96 17.62 9.60 7.76
N GLU A 97 18.44 10.56 7.33
CA GLU A 97 19.34 11.38 8.15
C GLU A 97 19.34 12.84 7.67
#